data_AF-A0A929YN98-F1
#
_entry.id   AF-A0A929YN98-F1
#
_cell.length_a   1.000
_cell.length_b   1.000
_cell.length_c   1.000
_cell.angle_alpha   90.00
_cell.angle_beta   90.00
_cell.angle_gamma   90.00
#
_symmetry.space_group_name_H-M   'P 1'
#
loop_
_entity.id
_entity.type
_entity.pdbx_description
1 polymer ?
#
loop_
_entity_poly.entity_id
_entity_poly.type
_entity_poly.pdbx_seq_one_letter_code
_entity_poly.pdbx_strand_id
1 'polypeptide(L)'
;MQNNPESNKSVNREYKSSNEWEDVAKLAKESWNKESDHATDYAADFYRAALDVTRDFDRRRQALESEDQKMSKTEFEKWEDALSDELEFAGDELEKTDNTLETMAECAQYMILTTDEEKTYKTIEAQAGNYYHERSAALKQAIESSGQSESKQDLDSIRKFYYAVVDHLDYRYPMPGEVERRGYEEFEKERTLSHNNLIKAFNDINDLARKYHVRPFTIRNFCPSDAREKKDQTPAVARLMKYDRYVLQSFYIAAFSSEEQQRKAKQERENRLGIY
;
A
#
# COMPACT_ATOMS: atom_id res chain seq x y z
N MET A 1 65.12 -25.90 60.45
CA MET A 1 65.79 -25.04 59.45
C MET A 1 65.98 -25.90 58.20
N GLN A 2 65.60 -25.57 56.97
CA GLN A 2 65.04 -24.37 56.34
C GLN A 2 64.37 -24.81 55.00
N ASN A 3 63.27 -24.11 54.67
CA ASN A 3 62.51 -23.89 53.44
C ASN A 3 63.03 -24.38 52.05
N ASN A 4 62.19 -25.19 51.34
CA ASN A 4 61.40 -24.93 50.10
C ASN A 4 62.08 -24.28 48.83
N PRO A 5 61.44 -24.27 47.62
CA PRO A 5 61.32 -25.34 46.60
C PRO A 5 61.60 -24.85 45.13
N GLU A 6 61.84 -25.74 44.17
CA GLU A 6 61.69 -25.44 42.71
C GLU A 6 61.38 -26.78 42.00
N SER A 7 60.51 -26.96 41.01
CA SER A 7 59.77 -26.05 40.13
C SER A 7 58.61 -26.88 39.54
N ASN A 8 57.36 -26.48 39.83
CA ASN A 8 56.20 -26.88 39.04
C ASN A 8 56.25 -26.08 37.73
N LYS A 9 56.53 -26.73 36.61
CA LYS A 9 56.27 -26.16 35.28
C LYS A 9 54.76 -26.06 35.10
N SER A 10 54.19 -24.91 35.43
CA SER A 10 52.86 -24.52 35.01
C SER A 10 52.85 -24.41 33.49
N VAL A 11 52.07 -25.26 32.85
CA VAL A 11 51.66 -25.10 31.46
C VAL A 11 50.79 -23.84 31.42
N ASN A 12 51.37 -22.72 31.02
CA ASN A 12 50.60 -21.56 30.57
C ASN A 12 49.88 -21.97 29.28
N ARG A 13 48.75 -22.66 29.41
CA ARG A 13 47.68 -22.54 28.44
C ARG A 13 47.13 -21.13 28.65
N GLU A 14 47.51 -20.21 27.77
CA GLU A 14 46.72 -19.01 27.54
C GLU A 14 45.30 -19.47 27.21
N TYR A 15 44.45 -19.51 28.24
CA TYR A 15 43.01 -19.57 28.06
C TYR A 15 42.65 -18.25 27.39
N LYS A 16 42.55 -18.26 26.06
CA LYS A 16 41.70 -17.31 25.37
C LYS A 16 40.30 -17.60 25.87
N SER A 17 39.90 -16.86 26.90
CA SER A 17 38.52 -16.72 27.32
C SER A 17 37.77 -16.15 26.12
N SER A 18 37.25 -17.04 25.26
CA SER A 18 36.17 -16.67 24.37
C SER A 18 35.05 -16.19 25.27
N ASN A 19 34.74 -14.90 25.19
CA ASN A 19 33.61 -14.36 25.91
C ASN A 19 32.37 -15.10 25.37
N GLU A 20 31.65 -15.84 26.20
CA GLU A 20 30.43 -16.56 25.79
C GLU A 20 29.44 -15.61 25.08
N TRP A 21 29.46 -14.31 25.40
CA TRP A 21 28.69 -13.28 24.71
C TRP A 21 29.22 -12.92 23.32
N GLU A 22 30.53 -13.02 23.07
CA GLU A 22 31.10 -12.87 21.72
C GLU A 22 30.72 -14.05 20.83
N ASP A 23 30.68 -15.27 21.38
CA ASP A 23 30.21 -16.46 20.66
C ASP A 23 28.70 -16.39 20.38
N VAL A 24 27.89 -15.95 21.35
CA VAL A 24 26.45 -15.70 21.14
C VAL A 24 26.22 -14.59 20.11
N ALA A 25 26.95 -13.47 20.20
CA ALA A 25 26.84 -12.39 19.23
C ALA A 25 27.27 -12.82 17.83
N LYS A 26 28.30 -13.68 17.72
CA LYS A 26 28.74 -14.25 16.46
C LYS A 26 27.69 -15.20 15.88
N LEU A 27 27.11 -16.09 16.69
CA LEU A 27 26.03 -17.00 16.26
C LEU A 27 24.77 -16.23 15.86
N ALA A 28 24.39 -15.20 16.61
CA ALA A 28 23.26 -14.32 16.26
C ALA A 28 23.53 -13.58 14.96
N LYS A 29 24.76 -13.07 14.76
CA LYS A 29 25.17 -12.43 13.50
C LYS A 29 25.20 -13.39 12.33
N GLU A 30 25.67 -14.62 12.52
CA GLU A 30 25.65 -15.67 11.49
C GLU A 30 24.22 -16.12 11.14
N SER A 31 23.32 -16.20 12.13
CA SER A 31 21.90 -16.49 11.90
C SER A 31 21.22 -15.34 11.17
N TRP A 32 21.44 -14.10 11.63
CA TRP A 32 20.92 -12.89 10.98
C TRP A 32 21.40 -12.75 9.54
N ASN A 33 22.68 -13.00 9.27
CA ASN A 33 23.22 -12.96 7.92
C ASN A 33 22.58 -14.03 7.03
N LYS A 34 22.37 -15.25 7.52
CA LYS A 34 21.69 -16.31 6.76
C LYS A 34 20.22 -16.00 6.48
N GLU A 35 19.53 -15.37 7.43
CA GLU A 35 18.15 -14.90 7.24
C GLU A 35 18.09 -13.74 6.24
N SER A 36 19.03 -12.80 6.31
CA SER A 36 19.14 -11.65 5.40
C SER A 36 19.51 -12.07 3.96
N ASP A 37 20.35 -13.09 3.79
CA ASP A 37 20.78 -13.61 2.46
C ASP A 37 19.59 -14.11 1.60
N HIS A 38 18.48 -14.51 2.22
CA HIS A 38 17.27 -15.02 1.54
C HIS A 38 16.02 -14.15 1.75
N ALA A 39 16.13 -13.05 2.48
CA ALA A 39 15.00 -12.21 2.85
C ALA A 39 14.24 -11.67 1.62
N THR A 40 14.95 -11.27 0.56
CA THR A 40 14.32 -10.83 -0.70
C THR A 40 13.54 -11.95 -1.39
N ASP A 41 14.05 -13.19 -1.37
CA ASP A 41 13.37 -14.34 -1.96
C ASP A 41 12.09 -14.67 -1.18
N TYR A 42 12.15 -14.66 0.15
CA TYR A 42 10.98 -14.88 1.01
C TYR A 42 9.93 -13.78 0.86
N ALA A 43 10.33 -12.51 0.83
CA ALA A 43 9.42 -11.41 0.55
C ALA A 43 8.70 -11.60 -0.81
N ALA A 44 9.45 -12.01 -1.84
CA ALA A 44 8.87 -12.29 -3.16
C ALA A 44 7.87 -13.45 -3.12
N ASP A 45 8.12 -14.50 -2.35
CA ASP A 45 7.18 -15.63 -2.16
C ASP A 45 5.89 -15.18 -1.48
N PHE A 46 5.95 -14.35 -0.44
CA PHE A 46 4.77 -13.78 0.20
C PHE A 46 3.97 -12.87 -0.76
N TYR A 47 4.63 -12.06 -1.61
CA TYR A 47 3.91 -11.32 -2.65
C TYR A 47 3.26 -12.22 -3.71
N ARG A 48 3.82 -13.40 -4.01
CA ARG A 48 3.16 -14.40 -4.87
C ARG A 48 1.93 -14.99 -4.19
N ALA A 49 2.02 -15.30 -2.90
CA ALA A 49 0.88 -15.76 -2.11
C ALA A 49 -0.23 -14.70 -2.05
N ALA A 50 0.12 -13.43 -1.85
CA ALA A 50 -0.80 -12.30 -1.92
C ALA A 50 -1.55 -12.20 -3.27
N LEU A 51 -0.87 -12.50 -4.39
CA LEU A 51 -1.52 -12.59 -5.70
C LEU A 51 -2.56 -13.72 -5.76
N ASP A 52 -2.24 -14.88 -5.18
CA ASP A 52 -3.14 -16.02 -5.18
C ASP A 52 -4.37 -15.76 -4.30
N VAL A 53 -4.22 -15.10 -3.15
CA VAL A 53 -5.35 -14.60 -2.35
C VAL A 53 -6.25 -13.68 -3.17
N THR A 54 -5.68 -12.73 -3.91
CA THR A 54 -6.44 -11.81 -4.77
C THR A 54 -7.18 -12.54 -5.90
N ARG A 55 -6.56 -13.57 -6.49
CA ARG A 55 -7.20 -14.39 -7.54
C ARG A 55 -8.35 -15.23 -7.00
N ASP A 56 -8.20 -15.82 -5.82
CA ASP A 56 -9.25 -16.61 -5.18
C ASP A 56 -10.42 -15.75 -4.74
N PHE A 57 -10.14 -14.55 -4.22
CA PHE A 57 -11.16 -13.52 -3.99
C PHE A 57 -11.94 -13.21 -5.28
N ASP A 58 -11.26 -12.92 -6.40
CA ASP A 58 -11.92 -12.58 -7.66
C ASP A 58 -12.79 -13.74 -8.19
N ARG A 59 -12.30 -14.98 -8.09
CA ARG A 59 -13.10 -16.18 -8.43
C ARG A 59 -14.35 -16.28 -7.56
N ARG A 60 -14.21 -16.06 -6.25
CA ARG A 60 -15.34 -16.11 -5.31
C ARG A 60 -16.36 -15.01 -5.59
N ARG A 61 -15.89 -13.79 -5.85
CA ARG A 61 -16.72 -12.64 -6.27
C ARG A 61 -17.50 -12.96 -7.55
N GLN A 62 -16.83 -13.46 -8.58
CA GLN A 62 -17.46 -13.81 -9.86
C GLN A 62 -18.52 -14.92 -9.70
N ALA A 63 -18.25 -15.94 -8.87
CA ALA A 63 -19.23 -16.98 -8.59
C ALA A 63 -20.50 -16.41 -7.95
N LEU A 64 -20.36 -15.53 -6.94
CA LEU A 64 -21.50 -14.87 -6.31
C LEU A 64 -22.27 -13.97 -7.28
N GLU A 65 -21.58 -13.18 -8.08
CA GLU A 65 -22.21 -12.30 -9.10
C GLU A 65 -22.96 -13.11 -10.15
N SER A 66 -22.46 -14.29 -10.54
CA SER A 66 -23.15 -15.18 -11.48
C SER A 66 -24.46 -15.76 -10.93
N GLU A 67 -24.61 -15.75 -9.61
CA GLU A 67 -25.81 -16.18 -8.88
C GLU A 67 -26.67 -15.00 -8.41
N ASP A 68 -26.39 -13.78 -8.89
CA ASP A 68 -27.04 -12.52 -8.49
C ASP A 68 -26.93 -12.26 -6.96
N GLN A 69 -25.88 -12.80 -6.34
CA GLN A 69 -25.54 -12.63 -4.93
C GLN A 69 -24.41 -11.61 -4.76
N LYS A 70 -24.31 -11.07 -3.54
CA LYS A 70 -23.20 -10.19 -3.13
C LYS A 70 -22.43 -10.81 -1.98
N MET A 71 -21.12 -10.63 -2.02
CA MET A 71 -20.27 -10.99 -0.89
C MET A 71 -20.69 -10.18 0.34
N SER A 72 -20.89 -10.87 1.46
CA SER A 72 -21.15 -10.19 2.72
C SER A 72 -19.92 -9.42 3.18
N LYS A 73 -20.11 -8.34 3.94
CA LYS A 73 -19.00 -7.57 4.52
C LYS A 73 -18.03 -8.45 5.32
N THR A 74 -18.57 -9.31 6.19
CA THR A 74 -17.76 -10.21 7.03
C THR A 74 -17.00 -11.24 6.20
N GLU A 75 -17.52 -11.66 5.05
CA GLU A 75 -16.77 -12.52 4.12
C GLU A 75 -15.66 -11.72 3.42
N PHE A 76 -15.96 -10.51 2.96
CA PHE A 76 -14.97 -9.61 2.35
C PHE A 76 -13.80 -9.30 3.29
N GLU A 77 -14.09 -9.00 4.56
CA GLU A 77 -13.08 -8.69 5.58
C GLU A 77 -12.11 -9.84 5.80
N LYS A 78 -12.53 -11.11 5.63
CA LYS A 78 -11.62 -12.27 5.70
C LYS A 78 -10.62 -12.30 4.56
N TRP A 79 -11.02 -11.86 3.36
CA TRP A 79 -10.10 -11.75 2.22
C TRP A 79 -9.11 -10.61 2.41
N GLU A 80 -9.55 -9.50 3.00
CA GLU A 80 -8.64 -8.42 3.40
C GLU A 80 -7.64 -8.89 4.46
N ASP A 81 -8.10 -9.63 5.48
CA ASP A 81 -7.24 -10.11 6.56
C ASP A 81 -6.20 -11.10 6.00
N ALA A 82 -6.62 -12.05 5.17
CA ALA A 82 -5.70 -12.98 4.51
C ALA A 82 -4.67 -12.26 3.62
N LEU A 83 -5.09 -11.22 2.88
CA LEU A 83 -4.14 -10.44 2.08
C LEU A 83 -3.21 -9.58 2.95
N SER A 84 -3.71 -9.07 4.07
CA SER A 84 -2.92 -8.31 5.04
C SER A 84 -1.83 -9.19 5.66
N ASP A 85 -2.15 -10.43 6.04
CA ASP A 85 -1.19 -11.36 6.62
C ASP A 85 -0.01 -11.63 5.67
N GLU A 86 -0.29 -11.90 4.39
CA GLU A 86 0.77 -12.11 3.38
C GLU A 86 1.63 -10.85 3.18
N LEU A 87 1.03 -9.66 3.20
CA LEU A 87 1.77 -8.41 3.06
C LEU A 87 2.57 -8.04 4.31
N GLU A 88 2.09 -8.39 5.50
CA GLU A 88 2.81 -8.24 6.76
C GLU A 88 4.07 -9.11 6.76
N PHE A 89 3.94 -10.39 6.41
CA PHE A 89 5.11 -11.27 6.28
C PHE A 89 6.10 -10.81 5.20
N ALA A 90 5.61 -10.32 4.07
CA ALA A 90 6.49 -9.72 3.06
C ALA A 90 7.25 -8.50 3.61
N GLY A 91 6.58 -7.66 4.41
CA GLY A 91 7.17 -6.51 5.09
C GLY A 91 8.25 -6.90 6.08
N ASP A 92 7.97 -7.88 6.94
CA ASP A 92 8.92 -8.39 7.94
C ASP A 92 10.20 -8.93 7.29
N GLU A 93 10.09 -9.59 6.13
CA GLU A 93 11.25 -10.03 5.36
C GLU A 93 12.00 -8.84 4.72
N LEU A 94 11.28 -7.87 4.15
CA LEU A 94 11.91 -6.67 3.58
C LEU A 94 12.67 -5.83 4.62
N GLU A 95 12.24 -5.79 5.88
CA GLU A 95 12.96 -5.11 6.97
C GLU A 95 14.36 -5.70 7.23
N LYS A 96 14.60 -6.95 6.84
CA LYS A 96 15.92 -7.62 6.93
C LYS A 96 16.85 -7.29 5.75
N THR A 97 16.36 -6.55 4.75
CA THR A 97 17.11 -6.14 3.54
C THR A 97 17.59 -4.69 3.65
N ASP A 98 17.94 -4.05 2.52
CA ASP A 98 18.18 -2.61 2.48
C ASP A 98 16.90 -1.77 2.66
N ASN A 99 15.73 -2.44 2.61
CA ASN A 99 14.38 -1.89 2.78
C ASN A 99 14.13 -0.65 1.88
N THR A 100 14.73 -0.66 0.69
CA THR A 100 14.55 0.42 -0.29
C THR A 100 13.24 0.25 -1.07
N LEU A 101 12.74 1.36 -1.62
CA LEU A 101 11.59 1.32 -2.54
C LEU A 101 11.86 0.40 -3.73
N GLU A 102 13.11 0.37 -4.19
CA GLU A 102 13.56 -0.46 -5.30
C GLU A 102 13.44 -1.96 -4.96
N THR A 103 13.99 -2.41 -3.83
CA THR A 103 13.88 -3.80 -3.37
C THR A 103 12.42 -4.19 -3.13
N MET A 104 11.66 -3.33 -2.44
CA MET A 104 10.23 -3.57 -2.22
C MET A 104 9.48 -3.69 -3.56
N ALA A 105 9.75 -2.83 -4.55
CA ALA A 105 9.08 -2.88 -5.84
C ALA A 105 9.46 -4.13 -6.65
N GLU A 106 10.71 -4.57 -6.59
CA GLU A 106 11.17 -5.83 -7.22
C GLU A 106 10.47 -7.06 -6.62
N CYS A 107 10.12 -7.04 -5.34
CA CYS A 107 9.32 -8.09 -4.73
C CYS A 107 7.81 -7.92 -5.02
N ALA A 108 7.27 -6.71 -4.84
CA ALA A 108 5.86 -6.41 -5.03
C ALA A 108 5.38 -6.63 -6.47
N GLN A 109 6.29 -6.63 -7.46
CA GLN A 109 5.92 -6.92 -8.85
C GLN A 109 5.26 -8.30 -9.05
N TYR A 110 5.50 -9.25 -8.13
CA TYR A 110 4.88 -10.57 -8.14
C TYR A 110 3.41 -10.54 -7.70
N MET A 111 2.99 -9.52 -6.95
CA MET A 111 1.59 -9.26 -6.59
C MET A 111 0.82 -8.51 -7.69
N ILE A 112 1.51 -7.80 -8.59
CA ILE A 112 0.86 -6.95 -9.61
C ILE A 112 0.17 -7.83 -10.66
N LEU A 113 -1.13 -8.05 -10.47
CA LEU A 113 -2.01 -8.79 -11.38
C LEU A 113 -2.07 -8.15 -12.77
N THR A 114 -2.15 -6.82 -12.83
CA THR A 114 -2.34 -6.07 -14.06
C THR A 114 -2.05 -4.59 -13.84
N THR A 115 -1.63 -3.86 -14.88
CA THR A 115 -1.56 -2.39 -14.88
C THR A 115 -2.55 -1.82 -15.89
N ASP A 116 -3.67 -2.52 -16.05
CA ASP A 116 -4.77 -2.20 -16.93
C ASP A 116 -5.93 -1.72 -16.06
N GLU A 117 -6.34 -0.47 -16.27
CA GLU A 117 -7.41 0.17 -15.51
C GLU A 117 -8.71 -0.64 -15.52
N GLU A 118 -9.05 -1.27 -16.65
CA GLU A 118 -10.28 -2.04 -16.79
C GLU A 118 -10.24 -3.36 -15.99
N LYS A 119 -9.09 -3.73 -15.43
CA LYS A 119 -8.90 -4.99 -14.71
C LYS A 119 -8.51 -4.81 -13.25
N THR A 120 -8.07 -3.62 -12.83
CA THR A 120 -7.73 -3.33 -11.43
C THR A 120 -8.93 -3.34 -10.48
N TYR A 121 -10.16 -3.17 -11.01
CA TYR A 121 -11.38 -3.28 -10.21
C TYR A 121 -11.55 -4.65 -9.53
N LYS A 122 -10.86 -5.68 -10.00
CA LYS A 122 -10.94 -7.05 -9.47
C LYS A 122 -10.16 -7.26 -8.18
N THR A 123 -9.33 -6.30 -7.80
CA THR A 123 -8.47 -6.42 -6.61
C THR A 123 -9.27 -6.24 -5.32
N ILE A 124 -8.83 -6.89 -4.24
CA ILE A 124 -9.42 -6.72 -2.91
C ILE A 124 -9.37 -5.24 -2.50
N GLU A 125 -8.23 -4.58 -2.74
CA GLU A 125 -8.02 -3.15 -2.47
C GLU A 125 -9.04 -2.27 -3.20
N ALA A 126 -9.28 -2.49 -4.50
CA ALA A 126 -10.30 -1.73 -5.23
C ALA A 126 -11.72 -1.99 -4.70
N GLN A 127 -12.06 -3.24 -4.39
CA GLN A 127 -13.37 -3.62 -3.89
C GLN A 127 -13.65 -3.10 -2.47
N ALA A 128 -12.62 -2.76 -1.70
CA ALA A 128 -12.74 -2.09 -0.41
C ALA A 128 -13.45 -0.73 -0.52
N GLY A 129 -13.44 -0.10 -1.71
CA GLY A 129 -14.15 1.15 -1.99
C GLY A 129 -15.66 1.07 -1.72
N ASN A 130 -16.27 -0.11 -1.89
CA ASN A 130 -17.69 -0.34 -1.57
C ASN A 130 -18.03 -0.11 -0.09
N TYR A 131 -17.02 -0.15 0.79
CA TYR A 131 -17.17 0.03 2.24
C TYR A 131 -16.67 1.40 2.72
N TYR A 132 -16.27 2.30 1.81
CA TYR A 132 -15.69 3.60 2.15
C TYR A 132 -16.56 4.41 3.12
N HIS A 133 -17.86 4.56 2.84
CA HIS A 133 -18.74 5.39 3.67
C HIS A 133 -18.89 4.85 5.10
N GLU A 134 -18.96 3.53 5.26
CA GLU A 134 -19.01 2.90 6.57
C GLU A 134 -17.70 3.09 7.34
N ARG A 135 -16.55 2.85 6.69
CA ARG A 135 -15.22 3.05 7.29
C ARG A 135 -14.97 4.51 7.66
N SER A 136 -15.40 5.43 6.79
CA SER A 136 -15.32 6.87 7.03
C SER A 136 -16.16 7.29 8.24
N ALA A 137 -17.37 6.75 8.39
CA ALA A 137 -18.22 7.00 9.55
C ALA A 137 -17.60 6.44 10.84
N ALA A 138 -17.04 5.21 10.80
CA ALA A 138 -16.36 4.60 11.94
C ALA A 138 -15.12 5.41 12.38
N LEU A 139 -14.28 5.82 11.42
CA LEU A 139 -13.12 6.67 11.69
C LEU A 139 -13.53 8.01 12.29
N LYS A 140 -14.54 8.67 11.71
CA LYS A 140 -15.06 9.93 12.24
C LYS A 140 -15.51 9.78 13.69
N GLN A 141 -16.28 8.74 13.99
CA GLN A 141 -16.75 8.47 15.35
C GLN A 141 -15.58 8.22 16.31
N ALA A 142 -14.55 7.47 15.89
CA ALA A 142 -13.37 7.21 16.70
C ALA A 142 -12.57 8.49 16.99
N ILE A 143 -12.38 9.36 15.98
CA ILE A 143 -11.72 10.65 16.14
C ILE A 143 -12.47 11.54 17.14
N GLU A 144 -13.79 11.69 16.95
CA GLU A 144 -14.66 12.51 17.80
C GLU A 144 -14.70 12.00 19.25
N SER A 145 -14.60 10.68 19.45
CA SER A 145 -14.64 10.06 20.78
C SER A 145 -13.29 10.04 21.49
N SER A 146 -12.19 10.33 20.78
CA SER A 146 -10.83 10.17 21.33
C SER A 146 -10.43 11.23 22.36
N GLY A 147 -11.07 12.41 22.33
CA GLY A 147 -10.68 13.56 23.16
C GLY A 147 -9.29 14.14 22.85
N GLN A 148 -8.67 13.76 21.73
CA GLN A 148 -7.35 14.25 21.34
C GLN A 148 -7.41 15.71 20.86
N SER A 149 -6.36 16.48 21.12
CA SER A 149 -6.27 17.88 20.67
C SER A 149 -6.24 18.03 19.15
N GLU A 150 -5.80 16.99 18.45
CA GLU A 150 -5.65 16.94 17.00
C GLU A 150 -6.94 16.56 16.26
N SER A 151 -8.01 16.17 16.97
CA SER A 151 -9.24 15.64 16.35
C SER A 151 -9.81 16.53 15.25
N LYS A 152 -9.72 17.86 15.37
CA LYS A 152 -10.19 18.78 14.31
C LYS A 152 -9.37 18.68 13.03
N GLN A 153 -8.05 18.53 13.14
CA GLN A 153 -7.15 18.36 12.01
C GLN A 153 -7.35 16.98 11.37
N ASP A 154 -7.53 15.94 12.18
CA ASP A 154 -7.73 14.57 11.70
C ASP A 154 -9.07 14.41 10.97
N LEU A 155 -10.13 15.08 11.45
CA LEU A 155 -11.42 15.17 10.73
C LEU A 155 -11.29 15.92 9.39
N ASP A 156 -10.40 16.90 9.31
CA ASP A 156 -10.15 17.65 8.07
C ASP A 156 -9.48 16.78 7.01
N SER A 157 -8.63 15.82 7.39
CA SER A 157 -8.03 14.85 6.46
C SER A 157 -9.07 14.00 5.73
N ILE A 158 -10.17 13.59 6.39
CA ILE A 158 -11.28 12.88 5.73
C ILE A 158 -11.89 13.75 4.62
N ARG A 159 -12.06 15.06 4.88
CA ARG A 159 -12.59 16.00 3.90
C ARG A 159 -11.62 16.26 2.75
N LYS A 160 -10.32 16.36 3.04
CA LYS A 160 -9.25 16.51 2.04
C LYS A 160 -9.25 15.36 1.04
N PHE A 161 -9.42 14.12 1.51
CA PHE A 161 -9.54 12.97 0.60
C PHE A 161 -10.72 13.11 -0.37
N TYR A 162 -11.90 13.48 0.12
CA TYR A 162 -13.06 13.74 -0.75
C TYR A 162 -12.78 14.82 -1.81
N TYR A 163 -12.19 15.95 -1.42
CA TYR A 163 -11.87 17.01 -2.37
C TYR A 163 -10.82 16.56 -3.39
N ALA A 164 -9.81 15.79 -2.98
CA ALA A 164 -8.83 15.24 -3.91
C ALA A 164 -9.45 14.27 -4.92
N VAL A 165 -10.46 13.48 -4.52
CA VAL A 165 -11.24 12.63 -5.44
C VAL A 165 -12.01 13.48 -6.45
N VAL A 166 -12.72 14.51 -5.98
CA VAL A 166 -13.47 15.43 -6.83
C VAL A 166 -12.56 16.12 -7.85
N ASP A 167 -11.42 16.64 -7.40
CA ASP A 167 -10.45 17.30 -8.28
C ASP A 167 -9.91 16.33 -9.34
N HIS A 168 -9.57 15.09 -8.96
CA HIS A 168 -9.06 14.12 -9.92
C HIS A 168 -10.14 13.63 -10.90
N LEU A 169 -11.39 13.51 -10.45
CA LEU A 169 -12.52 13.18 -11.32
C LEU A 169 -12.74 14.22 -12.42
N ASP A 170 -12.49 15.51 -12.15
CA ASP A 170 -12.60 16.57 -13.16
C ASP A 170 -11.52 16.43 -14.25
N TYR A 171 -10.30 15.99 -13.91
CA TYR A 171 -9.28 15.62 -14.91
C TYR A 171 -9.58 14.32 -15.64
N ARG A 172 -10.35 13.40 -15.04
CA ARG A 172 -10.76 12.16 -15.69
C ARG A 172 -11.86 12.40 -16.72
N TYR A 173 -12.77 13.32 -16.43
CA TYR A 173 -13.89 13.71 -17.29
C TYR A 173 -13.79 15.19 -17.67
N PRO A 174 -12.72 15.61 -18.38
CA PRO A 174 -12.53 17.01 -18.73
C PRO A 174 -13.65 17.48 -19.65
N MET A 175 -13.98 18.75 -19.54
CA MET A 175 -14.98 19.38 -20.38
C MET A 175 -14.48 19.43 -21.84
N PRO A 176 -15.38 19.43 -22.84
CA PRO A 176 -14.96 19.58 -24.24
C PRO A 176 -14.13 20.85 -24.42
N GLY A 177 -13.06 20.81 -25.22
CA GLY A 177 -12.17 21.96 -25.41
C GLY A 177 -11.15 22.19 -24.30
N GLU A 178 -11.29 21.56 -23.13
CA GLU A 178 -10.44 21.86 -21.97
C GLU A 178 -8.98 21.44 -22.17
N VAL A 179 -8.77 20.25 -22.72
CA VAL A 179 -7.42 19.74 -23.02
C VAL A 179 -6.75 20.60 -24.08
N GLU A 180 -7.48 21.04 -25.12
CA GLU A 180 -6.92 21.95 -26.13
C GLU A 180 -6.63 23.35 -25.58
N ARG A 181 -7.54 23.91 -24.76
CA ARG A 181 -7.36 25.25 -24.15
C ARG A 181 -6.16 25.31 -23.20
N ARG A 182 -5.98 24.29 -22.36
CA ARG A 182 -4.83 24.21 -21.44
C ARG A 182 -3.54 23.77 -22.14
N GLY A 183 -3.67 23.04 -23.25
CA GLY A 183 -2.55 22.36 -23.88
C GLY A 183 -2.31 20.99 -23.23
N TYR A 184 -2.03 19.99 -24.06
CA TYR A 184 -1.93 18.59 -23.64
C TYR A 184 -0.88 18.36 -22.55
N GLU A 185 0.31 18.97 -22.69
CA GLU A 185 1.41 18.78 -21.73
C GLU A 185 1.09 19.35 -20.34
N GLU A 186 0.48 20.54 -20.29
CA GLU A 186 0.09 21.17 -19.04
C GLU A 186 -1.05 20.41 -18.36
N PHE A 187 -2.06 20.00 -19.13
CA PHE A 187 -3.15 19.16 -18.65
C PHE A 187 -2.64 17.84 -18.05
N GLU A 188 -1.72 17.14 -18.73
CA GLU A 188 -1.16 15.88 -18.25
C GLU A 188 -0.33 16.04 -16.98
N LYS A 189 0.41 17.15 -16.87
CA LYS A 189 1.17 17.50 -15.66
C LYS A 189 0.23 17.76 -14.48
N GLU A 190 -0.82 18.54 -14.68
CA GLU A 190 -1.81 18.84 -13.64
C GLU A 190 -2.60 17.60 -13.21
N ARG A 191 -3.01 16.77 -14.18
CA ARG A 191 -3.66 15.48 -13.92
C ARG A 191 -2.78 14.56 -13.08
N THR A 192 -1.49 14.49 -13.41
CA THR A 192 -0.52 13.67 -12.66
C THR A 192 -0.35 14.20 -11.24
N LEU A 193 -0.23 15.52 -11.07
CA LEU A 193 -0.14 16.15 -9.75
C LEU A 193 -1.40 15.90 -8.91
N SER A 194 -2.58 16.06 -9.50
CA SER A 194 -3.87 15.78 -8.86
C SER A 194 -3.94 14.32 -8.39
N HIS A 195 -3.51 13.36 -9.22
CA HIS A 195 -3.47 11.96 -8.83
C HIS A 195 -2.50 11.69 -7.66
N ASN A 196 -1.30 12.29 -7.68
CA ASN A 196 -0.36 12.15 -6.58
C ASN A 196 -0.92 12.72 -5.26
N ASN A 197 -1.60 13.86 -5.32
CA ASN A 197 -2.28 14.45 -4.17
C ASN A 197 -3.40 13.55 -3.65
N LEU A 198 -4.15 12.92 -4.55
CA LEU A 198 -5.16 11.93 -4.20
C LEU A 198 -4.56 10.71 -3.48
N ILE A 199 -3.46 10.14 -3.97
CA ILE A 199 -2.75 9.04 -3.29
C ILE A 199 -2.28 9.47 -1.89
N LYS A 200 -1.69 10.66 -1.76
CA LYS A 200 -1.22 11.16 -0.46
C LYS A 200 -2.38 11.36 0.52
N ALA A 201 -3.46 12.01 0.10
CA ALA A 201 -4.65 12.19 0.92
C ALA A 201 -5.31 10.86 1.31
N PHE A 202 -5.26 9.86 0.42
CA PHE A 202 -5.72 8.51 0.71
C PHE A 202 -4.84 7.83 1.78
N ASN A 203 -3.52 7.88 1.63
CA ASN A 203 -2.59 7.33 2.61
C ASN A 203 -2.78 7.98 3.98
N ASP A 204 -3.01 9.30 4.04
CA ASP A 204 -3.28 10.03 5.28
C ASP A 204 -4.52 9.46 6.01
N ILE A 205 -5.63 9.21 5.32
CA ILE A 205 -6.84 8.64 5.96
C ILE A 205 -6.64 7.18 6.35
N ASN A 206 -5.78 6.45 5.66
CA ASN A 206 -5.44 5.07 5.97
C ASN A 206 -4.58 4.99 7.25
N ASP A 207 -3.61 5.90 7.39
CA ASP A 207 -2.78 6.02 8.58
C ASP A 207 -3.57 6.55 9.78
N LEU A 208 -4.53 7.45 9.56
CA LEU A 208 -5.47 7.87 10.59
C LEU A 208 -6.35 6.70 11.08
N ALA A 209 -6.82 5.85 10.18
CA ALA A 209 -7.56 4.65 10.57
C ALA A 209 -6.73 3.75 11.51
N ARG A 210 -5.44 3.54 11.20
CA ARG A 210 -4.49 2.83 12.07
C ARG A 210 -4.30 3.55 13.41
N LYS A 211 -4.08 4.87 13.41
CA LYS A 211 -3.93 5.71 14.62
C LYS A 211 -5.11 5.56 15.57
N TYR A 212 -6.32 5.48 15.04
CA TYR A 212 -7.57 5.38 15.81
C TYR A 212 -8.08 3.95 16.00
N HIS A 213 -7.26 2.95 15.65
CA HIS A 213 -7.58 1.53 15.82
C HIS A 213 -8.91 1.10 15.17
N VAL A 214 -9.24 1.71 14.02
CA VAL A 214 -10.35 1.29 13.16
C VAL A 214 -9.79 0.62 11.90
N ARG A 215 -10.60 -0.19 11.23
CA ARG A 215 -10.17 -0.87 10.00
C ARG A 215 -9.73 0.17 8.94
N PRO A 216 -8.51 0.06 8.39
CA PRO A 216 -8.02 0.90 7.30
C PRO A 216 -8.92 0.86 6.06
N PHE A 217 -8.83 1.86 5.19
CA PHE A 217 -9.61 1.92 3.94
C PHE A 217 -9.11 0.92 2.90
N THR A 218 -7.81 0.64 2.89
CA THR A 218 -7.19 -0.50 2.23
C THR A 218 -6.10 -1.05 3.13
N ILE A 219 -5.75 -2.32 2.94
CA ILE A 219 -4.74 -3.04 3.73
C ILE A 219 -3.37 -2.34 3.80
N ARG A 220 -2.96 -1.66 2.72
CA ARG A 220 -1.69 -0.92 2.63
C ARG A 220 -1.88 0.48 2.07
N ASN A 221 -0.82 1.27 2.19
CA ASN A 221 -0.69 2.56 1.50
C ASN A 221 -0.21 2.37 0.06
N PHE A 222 -0.47 3.38 -0.77
CA PHE A 222 -0.13 3.38 -2.20
C PHE A 222 1.06 4.29 -2.49
N CYS A 223 1.86 3.92 -3.49
CA CYS A 223 3.05 4.64 -3.92
C CYS A 223 2.67 5.75 -4.94
N PRO A 224 2.77 7.05 -4.58
CA PRO A 224 2.51 8.10 -5.55
C PRO A 224 3.60 8.15 -6.62
N SER A 225 3.26 8.62 -7.82
CA SER A 225 4.19 8.64 -8.96
C SER A 225 5.36 9.62 -8.78
N ASP A 226 5.29 10.49 -7.76
CA ASP A 226 6.35 11.42 -7.36
C ASP A 226 7.18 10.96 -6.15
N ALA A 227 6.96 9.73 -5.64
CA ALA A 227 7.82 9.17 -4.59
C ALA A 227 9.28 8.96 -5.05
N ARG A 228 9.49 8.83 -6.37
CA ARG A 228 10.80 8.79 -7.01
C ARG A 228 10.76 9.59 -8.30
N GLU A 229 11.80 10.39 -8.58
CA GLU A 229 11.89 11.12 -9.85
C GLU A 229 11.89 10.15 -11.03
N LYS A 230 11.18 10.49 -12.11
CA LYS A 230 10.99 9.61 -13.28
C LYS A 230 12.30 9.06 -13.87
N LYS A 231 13.37 9.85 -13.82
CA LYS A 231 14.70 9.46 -14.33
C LYS A 231 15.40 8.39 -13.47
N ASP A 232 14.99 8.27 -12.20
CA ASP A 232 15.57 7.37 -11.20
C ASP A 232 14.65 6.17 -10.91
N GLN A 233 13.52 6.04 -11.61
CA GLN A 233 12.61 4.92 -11.45
C GLN A 233 13.15 3.68 -12.18
N THR A 234 13.31 2.57 -11.45
CA THR A 234 13.45 1.25 -12.08
C THR A 234 12.14 0.82 -12.75
N PRO A 235 12.16 -0.15 -13.68
CA PRO A 235 10.92 -0.69 -14.26
C PRO A 235 9.94 -1.22 -13.21
N ALA A 236 10.45 -1.84 -12.13
CA ALA A 236 9.62 -2.34 -11.04
C ALA A 236 8.93 -1.19 -10.27
N VAL A 237 9.67 -0.12 -9.95
CA VAL A 237 9.11 1.07 -9.29
C VAL A 237 8.04 1.73 -10.15
N ALA A 238 8.33 1.95 -11.44
CA ALA A 238 7.36 2.53 -12.37
C ALA A 238 6.09 1.67 -12.51
N ARG A 239 6.25 0.34 -12.50
CA ARG A 239 5.13 -0.62 -12.56
C ARG A 239 4.29 -0.58 -11.29
N LEU A 240 4.91 -0.53 -10.11
CA LEU A 240 4.21 -0.41 -8.82
C LEU A 240 3.41 0.89 -8.74
N MET A 241 4.03 2.04 -9.03
CA MET A 241 3.34 3.34 -9.02
C MET A 241 2.15 3.35 -9.98
N LYS A 242 2.30 2.76 -11.17
CA LYS A 242 1.21 2.65 -12.14
C LYS A 242 0.10 1.71 -11.66
N TYR A 243 0.44 0.59 -11.04
CA TYR A 243 -0.53 -0.33 -10.45
C TYR A 243 -1.35 0.37 -9.35
N ASP A 244 -0.67 0.99 -8.40
CA ASP A 244 -1.28 1.70 -7.27
C ASP A 244 -2.21 2.84 -7.70
N ARG A 245 -1.79 3.58 -8.74
CA ARG A 245 -2.63 4.58 -9.41
C ARG A 245 -3.98 4.00 -9.83
N TYR A 246 -3.96 2.86 -10.52
CA TYR A 246 -5.18 2.25 -11.04
C TYR A 246 -6.01 1.55 -9.97
N VAL A 247 -5.38 0.97 -8.95
CA VAL A 247 -6.08 0.39 -7.80
C VAL A 247 -6.85 1.49 -7.06
N LEU A 248 -6.20 2.61 -6.71
CA LEU A 248 -6.88 3.73 -6.06
C LEU A 248 -7.97 4.34 -6.95
N GLN A 249 -7.73 4.37 -8.26
CA GLN A 249 -8.72 4.80 -9.23
C GLN A 249 -9.98 3.94 -9.21
N SER A 250 -9.82 2.61 -9.25
CA SER A 250 -10.94 1.69 -9.11
C SER A 250 -11.62 1.78 -7.72
N PHE A 251 -10.83 1.96 -6.65
CA PHE A 251 -11.35 2.17 -5.30
C PHE A 251 -12.29 3.38 -5.23
N TYR A 252 -11.87 4.55 -5.70
CA TYR A 252 -12.70 5.75 -5.56
C TYR A 252 -13.90 5.72 -6.51
N ILE A 253 -13.83 5.03 -7.65
CA ILE A 253 -15.00 4.83 -8.53
C ILE A 253 -16.07 4.01 -7.80
N ALA A 254 -15.66 2.96 -7.07
CA ALA A 254 -16.58 2.19 -6.25
C ALA A 254 -17.15 3.02 -5.08
N ALA A 255 -16.29 3.77 -4.39
CA ALA A 255 -16.68 4.59 -3.24
C ALA A 255 -17.57 5.79 -3.60
N PHE A 256 -17.35 6.41 -4.76
CA PHE A 256 -18.01 7.65 -5.18
C PHE A 256 -18.71 7.48 -6.54
N SER A 257 -19.36 6.34 -6.76
CA SER A 257 -19.98 5.98 -8.04
C SER A 257 -20.97 7.05 -8.54
N SER A 258 -21.69 7.71 -7.64
CA SER A 258 -22.63 8.79 -8.01
C SER A 258 -21.91 10.03 -8.56
N GLU A 259 -20.76 10.42 -7.98
CA GLU A 259 -19.95 11.55 -8.43
C GLU A 259 -19.31 11.27 -9.79
N GLU A 260 -18.89 10.02 -10.00
CA GLU A 260 -18.38 9.52 -11.28
C GLU A 260 -19.47 9.57 -12.37
N GLN A 261 -20.63 8.99 -12.08
CA GLN A 261 -21.76 8.95 -13.02
C GLN A 261 -22.23 10.35 -13.41
N GLN A 262 -22.28 11.27 -12.45
CA GLN A 262 -22.67 12.66 -12.71
C GLN A 262 -21.71 13.35 -13.69
N ARG A 263 -20.39 13.18 -13.52
CA ARG A 263 -19.38 13.79 -14.40
C ARG A 263 -19.37 13.16 -15.77
N LYS A 264 -19.48 11.84 -15.84
CA LYS A 264 -19.63 11.12 -17.11
C LYS A 264 -20.86 11.59 -17.89
N ALA A 265 -22.02 11.66 -17.23
CA ALA A 265 -23.26 12.15 -17.85
C ALA A 265 -23.16 13.62 -18.31
N LYS A 266 -22.49 14.47 -17.53
CA LYS A 266 -22.25 15.88 -17.89
C LYS A 266 -21.37 15.98 -19.13
N GLN A 267 -20.24 15.29 -19.15
CA GLN A 267 -19.31 15.28 -20.29
C GLN A 267 -19.99 14.76 -21.56
N GLU A 268 -20.74 13.65 -21.48
CA GLU A 268 -21.50 13.12 -22.61
C GLU A 268 -22.57 14.08 -23.12
N ARG A 269 -23.24 14.81 -22.22
CA ARG A 269 -24.24 15.81 -22.60
C ARG A 269 -23.61 16.96 -23.36
N GLU A 270 -22.48 17.48 -22.89
CA GLU A 270 -21.83 18.64 -23.51
C GLU A 270 -21.17 18.29 -24.84
N ASN A 271 -20.55 17.10 -24.94
CA ASN A 271 -20.10 16.53 -26.20
C ASN A 271 -21.22 16.47 -27.24
N ARG A 272 -22.42 16.03 -26.84
CA ARG A 272 -23.61 15.98 -27.71
C ARG A 272 -24.11 17.36 -28.14
N LEU A 273 -23.98 18.37 -27.28
CA LEU A 273 -24.46 19.73 -27.55
C LEU A 273 -23.46 20.57 -28.35
N GLY A 274 -22.23 20.08 -28.58
CA GLY A 274 -21.18 20.85 -29.26
C GLY A 274 -20.82 22.14 -28.53
N ILE A 275 -20.95 22.14 -27.20
CA ILE A 275 -20.57 23.27 -26.36
C ILE A 275 -19.06 23.15 -26.13
N TYR A 276 -18.29 24.09 -26.71
CA TYR A 276 -16.83 24.19 -26.62
C TYR A 276 -16.42 25.48 -25.91
#